data_AF-A0A1B8P1Y4-F1
#
_entry.id   AF-A0A1B8P1Y4-F1
#
_cell.length_a   1.000
_cell.length_b   1.000
_cell.length_c   1.000
_cell.angle_alpha   90.00
_cell.angle_beta   90.00
_cell.angle_gamma   90.00
#
_symmetry.space_group_name_H-M   'P 1'
#
loop_
_entity.id
_entity.type
_entity.pdbx_description
1 polymer ?
#
loop_
_entity_poly.entity_id
_entity_poly.type
_entity_poly.pdbx_seq_one_letter_code
_entity_poly.pdbx_strand_id
1 'polypeptide(L)' 'MLVRKGRPVGYTLVPLIFLVIVTVLALLAQLRSFYEAGNYFLLGLDIVVLIASVLVAMECTAALKRLRGEAQAAK' A
#
# COMPACT_ATOMS: atom_id res chain seq x y z
N MET A 1 18.82 19.18 -1.75
CA MET A 1 19.36 19.37 -0.38
C MET A 1 18.21 19.41 0.64
N LEU A 2 17.62 18.25 0.98
CA LEU A 2 16.68 18.05 2.11
C LEU A 2 16.72 16.60 2.68
N VAL A 3 17.68 15.79 2.20
CA VAL A 3 17.92 14.37 2.54
C VAL A 3 18.52 14.20 3.96
N ARG A 4 18.61 15.30 4.72
CA ARG A 4 19.48 15.44 5.89
C ARG A 4 18.72 15.61 7.21
N LYS A 5 17.48 15.12 7.29
CA LYS A 5 16.73 15.06 8.55
C LYS A 5 16.64 13.60 8.98
N GLY A 6 17.69 13.14 9.67
CA GLY A 6 17.74 11.85 10.38
C GLY A 6 16.69 11.74 11.47
N ARG A 7 15.41 11.73 11.07
CA ARG A 7 14.27 11.40 11.92
C ARG A 7 14.00 9.90 11.76
N PRO A 8 13.72 9.18 12.85
CA PRO A 8 13.45 7.75 12.79
C PRO A 8 12.18 7.51 11.96
N VAL A 9 12.38 7.18 10.67
CA VAL A 9 11.32 6.86 9.70
C VAL A 9 10.55 5.60 10.09
N GLY A 10 11.00 4.87 11.12
CA GLY A 10 10.31 3.71 11.68
C GLY A 10 8.87 4.00 12.11
N TYR A 11 8.61 5.17 12.73
CA TYR A 11 7.26 5.52 13.17
C TYR A 11 6.30 5.88 12.03
N THR A 12 6.82 6.30 10.87
CA THR A 12 6.01 6.54 9.66
C THR A 12 5.84 5.28 8.81
N LEU A 13 6.74 4.29 8.96
CA LEU A 13 6.71 3.04 8.22
C LEU A 13 5.57 2.12 8.65
N VAL A 14 5.38 2.01 9.97
CA VAL A 14 4.35 1.15 10.58
C VAL A 14 2.95 1.50 10.08
N PRO A 15 2.48 2.77 10.11
CA PRO A 15 1.16 3.12 9.59
C PRO A 15 1.06 2.89 8.08
N LEU A 16 2.15 3.01 7.31
CA LEU A 16 2.14 2.78 5.87
C LEU A 16 1.86 1.31 5.53
N ILE A 17 2.55 0.38 6.20
CA ILE A 17 2.36 -1.07 6.00
C ILE A 17 0.95 -1.48 6.45
N PHE A 18 0.51 -0.95 7.59
CA PHE A 18 -0.84 -1.21 8.09
C PHE A 18 -1.91 -0.71 7.09
N LEU A 19 -1.73 0.49 6.53
CA LEU A 19 -2.62 1.04 5.52
C LEU A 19 -2.70 0.11 4.30
N VAL A 20 -1.56 -0.35 3.76
CA VAL A 20 -1.56 -1.28 2.61
C VAL A 20 -2.33 -2.56 2.93
N ILE A 21 -2.13 -3.16 4.10
CA ILE A 21 -2.84 -4.37 4.53
C ILE A 21 -4.35 -4.12 4.61
N VAL A 22 -4.76 -3.03 5.28
CA VAL A 22 -6.18 -2.68 5.42
C VAL A 22 -6.81 -2.38 4.07
N THR A 23 -6.12 -1.69 3.16
CA THR A 23 -6.63 -1.41 1.81
C THR A 23 -6.87 -2.69 1.03
N VAL A 24 -5.93 -3.65 1.05
CA VAL A 24 -6.11 -4.92 0.34
C VAL A 24 -7.29 -5.71 0.92
N LEU A 25 -7.40 -5.80 2.26
CA LEU A 25 -8.52 -6.48 2.91
C LEU A 25 -9.86 -5.79 2.63
N ALA A 26 -9.88 -4.45 2.64
CA ALA A 26 -11.06 -3.67 2.35
C ALA A 26 -11.54 -3.91 0.92
N LEU A 27 -10.64 -3.86 -0.07
CA LEU A 27 -11.00 -4.13 -1.48
C LEU A 27 -11.54 -5.56 -1.66
N LEU A 28 -10.95 -6.56 -1.01
CA LEU A 28 -11.47 -7.93 -1.05
C LEU A 28 -12.89 -8.05 -0.44
N ALA A 29 -13.12 -7.39 0.70
CA ALA A 29 -14.45 -7.34 1.31
C ALA A 29 -15.46 -6.56 0.43
N GLN A 30 -15.01 -5.47 -0.18
CA GLN A 30 -15.82 -4.62 -1.02
C GLN A 30 -16.24 -5.34 -2.30
N LEU A 31 -15.33 -6.09 -2.92
CA LEU A 31 -15.62 -6.93 -4.08
C LEU A 31 -16.77 -7.90 -3.82
N ARG A 32 -16.76 -8.57 -2.66
CA ARG A 32 -17.86 -9.46 -2.24
C ARG A 32 -19.16 -8.69 -2.04
N SER A 33 -19.09 -7.54 -1.37
CA SER A 33 -20.28 -6.70 -1.13
C SER A 33 -20.89 -6.17 -2.43
N PHE A 34 -20.07 -5.80 -3.43
CA PHE A 34 -20.55 -5.35 -4.73
C PHE A 34 -21.16 -6.48 -5.55
N TYR A 35 -20.63 -7.69 -5.40
CA TYR A 35 -21.18 -8.89 -6.03
C TYR A 35 -22.56 -9.24 -5.46
N GLU A 36 -22.71 -9.26 -4.13
CA GLU A 36 -24.01 -9.52 -3.48
C GLU A 36 -25.02 -8.38 -3.73
N ALA A 37 -24.56 -7.14 -3.87
CA ALA A 37 -25.42 -5.99 -4.18
C ALA A 37 -25.84 -5.89 -5.66
N GLY A 38 -25.31 -6.74 -6.55
CA GLY A 38 -25.63 -6.71 -8.00
C GLY A 38 -25.10 -5.47 -8.73
N ASN A 39 -24.14 -4.75 -8.16
CA ASN A 39 -23.60 -3.50 -8.71
C ASN A 39 -22.40 -3.77 -9.64
N TYR A 40 -22.68 -4.28 -10.85
CA TYR A 40 -21.66 -4.70 -11.82
C TYR A 40 -20.72 -3.57 -12.29
N PHE A 41 -21.21 -2.33 -12.39
CA PHE A 41 -20.36 -1.18 -12.78
C PHE A 41 -19.30 -0.88 -11.70
N LEU A 42 -19.73 -0.83 -10.43
CA LEU A 42 -18.83 -0.60 -9.30
C LEU A 42 -17.87 -1.78 -9.13
N LEU A 43 -18.34 -3.02 -9.34
CA LEU A 43 -17.51 -4.22 -9.32
C LEU A 43 -16.39 -4.16 -10.37
N GLY A 44 -16.68 -3.70 -11.58
CA GLY A 44 -15.65 -3.51 -12.62
C GLY A 44 -14.60 -2.47 -12.25
N LEU A 45 -15.03 -1.34 -11.68
CA LEU A 45 -14.12 -0.28 -11.20
C LEU A 45 -13.26 -0.79 -10.02
N ASP A 46 -13.86 -1.52 -9.09
CA ASP A 46 -13.18 -2.11 -7.93
C ASP A 46 -12.08 -3.10 -8.34
N ILE A 47 -12.33 -3.91 -9.38
CA ILE A 47 -11.29 -4.80 -9.95
C ILE A 47 -10.10 -4.00 -10.48
N VAL A 48 -10.33 -2.89 -11.17
CA VAL A 48 -9.23 -2.03 -11.67
C VAL A 48 -8.44 -1.44 -10.50
N VAL A 49 -9.13 -0.99 -9.45
CA VAL A 49 -8.48 -0.48 -8.23
C VAL A 49 -7.70 -1.58 -7.52
N LEU A 50 -8.22 -2.80 -7.46
CA LEU A 50 -7.54 -3.96 -6.89
C LEU A 50 -6.22 -4.22 -7.60
N ILE A 51 -6.20 -4.23 -8.94
CA ILE A 51 -4.97 -4.37 -9.73
C ILE A 51 -3.99 -3.23 -9.41
N ALA A 52 -4.47 -1.98 -9.41
CA ALA A 52 -3.63 -0.82 -9.09
C ALA A 52 -3.05 -0.91 -7.67
N SER A 53 -3.83 -1.39 -6.70
CA SER A 53 -3.40 -1.54 -5.31
C SER A 53 -2.30 -2.59 -5.16
N VAL A 54 -2.36 -3.68 -5.92
CA VAL A 54 -1.31 -4.71 -5.95
C VAL A 54 -0.02 -4.15 -6.54
N LEU A 55 -0.11 -3.40 -7.64
CA LEU A 55 1.06 -2.72 -8.23
C LEU A 55 1.70 -1.74 -7.24
N VAL A 56 0.88 -0.93 -6.57
CA VAL A 56 1.34 0.01 -5.54
C VAL A 56 1.96 -0.73 -4.35
N ALA A 57 1.37 -1.84 -3.88
CA ALA A 57 1.92 -2.62 -2.78
C ALA A 57 3.32 -3.17 -3.10
N MET A 58 3.54 -3.64 -4.34
CA MET A 58 4.87 -4.05 -4.80
C MET A 58 5.85 -2.88 -4.83
N GLU A 59 5.46 -1.74 -5.40
CA GLU A 59 6.28 -0.51 -5.45
C GLU A 59 6.63 -0.01 -4.05
N CYS A 60 5.66 0.03 -3.14
CA CYS A 60 5.89 0.41 -1.75
C CYS A 60 6.89 -0.53 -1.08
N THR A 61 6.79 -1.84 -1.31
CA THR A 61 7.72 -2.82 -0.74
C THR A 61 9.14 -2.67 -1.29
N ALA A 62 9.27 -2.39 -2.59
CA ALA A 62 10.55 -2.13 -3.24
C ALA A 62 11.20 -0.82 -2.72
N ALA A 63 10.42 0.26 -2.67
CA ALA A 63 10.84 1.54 -2.10
C ALA A 63 11.25 1.39 -0.64
N LEU A 64 10.51 0.59 0.14
CA LEU A 64 10.83 0.29 1.53
C LEU A 64 12.16 -0.44 1.68
N LYS A 65 12.39 -1.45 0.83
CA LYS A 65 13.63 -2.22 0.83
C LYS A 65 14.84 -1.34 0.49
N ARG A 66 14.68 -0.42 -0.47
CA ARG A 66 15.71 0.57 -0.82
C ARG A 66 16.01 1.52 0.36
N LEU A 67 14.97 2.07 1.00
CA LEU A 67 15.12 2.94 2.16
C LEU A 67 15.78 2.22 3.35
N ARG A 68 15.48 0.93 3.56
CA ARG A 68 16.18 0.10 4.57
C ARG A 68 17.67 -0.07 4.25
N GLY A 69 18.03 -0.26 2.97
CA GLY A 69 19.43 -0.35 2.55
C GLY A 69 20.21 0.96 2.76
N GLU A 70 19.61 2.09 2.44
CA GLU A 70 20.20 3.42 2.70
C GLU A 70 20.32 3.71 4.21
N ALA A 71 19.36 3.25 5.03
CA ALA A 71 19.41 3.37 6.48
C ALA A 71 20.49 2.47 7.15
N GLN A 72 20.80 1.31 6.56
CA GLN A 72 21.89 0.44 7.04
C GLN A 72 23.27 0.93 6.61
N ALA A 73 23.40 1.55 5.43
CA ALA A 73 24.67 2.10 4.94
C ALA A 73 25.09 3.40 5.64
N ALA A 74 24.14 4.10 6.28
CA ALA A 74 24.39 5.31 7.07
C ALA A 74 24.71 5.05 8.56
N LYS A 75 24.85 3.78 8.95
CA LYS A 75 25.25 3.34 10.29
C LYS A 75 26.66 2.80 10.26
#